data_AF-A0A7W6X351-F1
#
_entry.id   AF-A0A7W6X351-F1
#
_cell.length_a   1.000
_cell.length_b   1.000
_cell.length_c   1.000
_cell.angle_alpha   90.00
_cell.angle_beta   90.00
_cell.angle_gamma   90.00
#
_symmetry.space_group_name_H-M   'P 1'
#
loop_
_entity.id
_entity.type
_entity.pdbx_description
1 polymer ?
#
loop_
_entity_poly.entity_id
_entity_poly.type
_entity_poly.pdbx_seq_one_letter_code
_entity_poly.pdbx_strand_id
1 'polypeptide(L)'
;MEKIERDRRDAGAYREMESDLRDAVNMGRIAANLAHDADGEPPVCEKRNLALFAVYHLLEMLQSLERKYEGDGWHASQEAS
;
A
#
# COMPACT_ATOMS: atom_id res chain seq x y z
N MET A 1 -24.74 -8.36 22.83
CA MET A 1 -24.01 -9.13 21.79
C MET A 1 -23.54 -8.22 20.66
N GLU A 2 -24.40 -7.35 20.14
CA GLU A 2 -24.10 -6.43 19.02
C GLU A 2 -22.83 -5.55 19.19
N LYS A 3 -22.57 -5.04 20.40
CA LYS A 3 -21.37 -4.23 20.66
C LYS A 3 -20.07 -5.02 20.44
N ILE A 4 -20.02 -6.27 20.91
CA ILE A 4 -18.84 -7.14 20.80
C ILE A 4 -18.58 -7.54 19.34
N GLU A 5 -19.65 -7.74 18.55
CA GLU A 5 -19.52 -8.05 17.13
C GLU A 5 -19.07 -6.85 16.31
N ARG A 6 -19.51 -5.63 16.67
CA ARG A 6 -19.03 -4.39 16.06
C ARG A 6 -17.54 -4.17 16.35
N ASP A 7 -17.16 -4.25 17.62
CA ASP A 7 -15.76 -4.08 18.04
C ASP A 7 -14.81 -5.09 17.33
N ARG A 8 -15.28 -6.31 17.07
CA ARG A 8 -14.53 -7.34 16.32
C ARG A 8 -14.36 -7.00 14.84
N ARG A 9 -15.39 -6.44 14.19
CA ARG A 9 -15.34 -6.01 12.79
C ARG A 9 -14.43 -4.81 12.62
N ASP A 10 -14.54 -3.83 13.53
CA ASP A 10 -13.65 -2.67 13.59
C ASP A 10 -12.19 -3.12 13.73
N ALA A 11 -11.91 -4.05 14.65
CA ALA A 11 -10.57 -4.64 14.80
C ALA A 11 -10.11 -5.46 13.58
N GLY A 12 -11.02 -5.95 12.74
CA GLY A 12 -10.71 -6.60 11.47
C GLY A 12 -10.27 -5.59 10.41
N ALA A 13 -11.08 -4.55 10.19
CA ALA A 13 -10.81 -3.47 9.24
C ALA A 13 -9.50 -2.73 9.54
N TYR A 14 -9.19 -2.48 10.82
CA TYR A 14 -7.91 -1.88 11.21
C TYR A 14 -6.71 -2.79 10.94
N ARG A 15 -6.87 -4.11 11.12
CA ARG A 15 -5.80 -5.08 10.81
C ARG A 15 -5.54 -5.17 9.31
N GLU A 16 -6.59 -5.09 8.50
CA GLU A 16 -6.46 -5.03 7.05
C GLU A 16 -5.72 -3.75 6.61
N MET A 17 -6.12 -2.59 7.14
CA MET A 17 -5.41 -1.33 6.88
C MET A 17 -3.94 -1.38 7.31
N GLU A 18 -3.64 -1.96 8.48
CA GLU A 18 -2.26 -2.16 8.92
C GLU A 18 -1.46 -3.05 7.95
N SER A 19 -2.09 -4.11 7.43
CA SER A 19 -1.47 -4.99 6.44
C SER A 19 -1.17 -4.24 5.14
N ASP A 20 -2.14 -3.53 4.59
CA ASP A 20 -1.99 -2.80 3.33
C ASP A 20 -0.93 -1.69 3.44
N LEU A 21 -0.90 -0.97 4.58
CA LEU A 21 0.15 0.01 4.87
C LEU A 21 1.53 -0.64 4.97
N ARG A 22 1.62 -1.82 5.60
CA ARG A 22 2.88 -2.57 5.71
C ARG A 22 3.39 -2.98 4.33
N ASP A 23 2.50 -3.41 3.43
CA ASP A 23 2.87 -3.78 2.07
C ASP A 23 3.38 -2.58 1.27
N ALA A 24 2.72 -1.42 1.37
CA ALA A 24 3.19 -0.19 0.73
C ALA A 24 4.55 0.27 1.27
N VAL A 25 4.77 0.19 2.59
CA VAL A 25 6.07 0.51 3.21
C VAL A 25 7.16 -0.46 2.75
N ASN A 26 6.87 -1.75 2.67
CA ASN A 26 7.82 -2.75 2.19
C ASN A 26 8.17 -2.51 0.72
N MET A 27 7.18 -2.22 -0.13
CA MET A 27 7.42 -1.87 -1.52
C MET A 27 8.22 -0.58 -1.65
N GLY A 28 7.96 0.42 -0.80
CA GLY A 28 8.75 1.65 -0.72
C GLY A 28 10.23 1.39 -0.42
N ARG A 29 10.53 0.48 0.50
CA ARG A 29 11.91 0.05 0.78
C ARG A 29 12.56 -0.63 -0.42
N ILE A 30 11.83 -1.50 -1.12
CA ILE A 30 12.33 -2.16 -2.33
C ILE A 30 12.65 -1.14 -3.41
N ALA A 31 11.72 -0.21 -3.69
CA ALA A 31 11.91 0.85 -4.67
C ALA A 31 13.12 1.75 -4.33
N ALA A 32 13.27 2.12 -3.06
CA ALA A 32 14.41 2.91 -2.60
C ALA A 32 15.76 2.19 -2.79
N ASN A 33 15.83 0.90 -2.43
CA ASN A 33 17.04 0.11 -2.62
C ASN A 33 17.39 -0.04 -4.10
N LEU A 34 16.40 -0.33 -4.95
CA LEU A 34 16.63 -0.45 -6.40
C LEU A 34 17.07 0.88 -7.03
N ALA A 35 16.49 2.01 -6.58
CA ALA A 35 16.90 3.33 -7.03
C ALA A 35 18.34 3.66 -6.61
N HIS A 36 18.74 3.27 -5.39
CA HIS A 36 20.12 3.41 -4.92
C HIS A 36 21.09 2.53 -5.72
N ASP A 37 20.74 1.26 -5.97
CA ASP A 37 21.57 0.32 -6.73
C ASP A 37 21.72 0.72 -8.21
N ALA A 38 20.78 1.50 -8.73
CA ALA A 38 20.81 2.05 -10.09
C ALA A 38 21.49 3.42 -10.19
N ASP A 39 21.94 4.01 -9.07
CA ASP A 39 22.63 5.29 -9.07
C ASP A 39 23.99 5.16 -9.78
N GLY A 40 24.32 6.15 -10.60
CA GLY A 40 25.52 6.13 -11.45
C GLY A 40 25.46 5.18 -12.67
N GLU A 41 24.43 4.34 -12.80
CA GLU A 41 24.26 3.49 -13.98
C GLU A 41 23.91 4.32 -15.24
N PRO A 42 24.23 3.82 -16.45
CA PRO A 42 23.83 4.47 -17.71
C PRO A 42 22.32 4.68 -17.81
N PRO A 43 21.85 5.71 -18.55
CA PRO A 43 20.43 6.07 -18.64
C PRO A 43 19.49 4.94 -19.10
N VAL A 44 19.97 4.04 -19.95
CA VAL A 44 19.21 2.88 -20.45
C VAL A 44 19.95 1.62 -20.03
N CYS A 45 19.56 1.06 -18.88
CA CYS A 45 20.04 -0.22 -18.38
C CYS A 45 18.94 -0.94 -17.60
N GLU A 46 19.10 -2.25 -17.45
CA GLU A 46 18.12 -3.10 -16.76
C GLU A 46 17.85 -2.64 -15.32
N LYS A 47 18.89 -2.26 -14.57
CA LYS A 47 18.76 -1.77 -13.19
C LYS A 47 17.90 -0.51 -13.10
N ARG A 48 18.13 0.48 -13.96
CA ARG A 48 17.29 1.70 -14.01
C ARG A 48 15.85 1.38 -14.39
N ASN A 49 15.63 0.47 -15.33
CA ASN A 49 14.28 0.05 -15.72
C ASN A 49 13.57 -0.63 -14.53
N LEU A 50 14.27 -1.47 -13.78
CA LEU A 50 13.73 -2.14 -12.60
C LEU A 50 13.42 -1.15 -11.47
N ALA A 51 14.30 -0.18 -11.21
CA ALA A 51 14.07 0.89 -10.25
C ALA A 51 12.85 1.74 -10.63
N LEU A 52 12.74 2.15 -11.90
CA LEU A 52 11.58 2.88 -12.41
C LEU A 52 10.29 2.08 -12.27
N PHE A 53 10.31 0.80 -12.64
CA PHE A 53 9.17 -0.09 -12.47
C PHE A 53 8.72 -0.15 -11.01
N ALA A 54 9.66 -0.36 -10.08
CA ALA A 54 9.36 -0.42 -8.65
C ALA A 54 8.75 0.88 -8.11
N VAL A 55 9.22 2.04 -8.57
CA VAL A 55 8.66 3.35 -8.21
C VAL A 55 7.24 3.52 -8.75
N TYR A 56 6.99 3.17 -10.02
CA TYR A 56 5.64 3.23 -10.59
C TYR A 56 4.68 2.26 -9.90
N HIS A 57 5.14 1.07 -9.56
CA HIS A 57 4.31 0.10 -8.84
C HIS A 57 3.95 0.59 -7.44
N LEU A 58 4.90 1.20 -6.71
CA LEU A 58 4.62 1.85 -5.43
C LEU A 58 3.58 2.97 -5.58
N LEU A 59 3.68 3.79 -6.64
CA LEU A 59 2.71 4.85 -6.91
C LEU A 59 1.30 4.29 -7.11
N GLU A 60 1.16 3.21 -7.89
CA GLU A 60 -0.13 2.52 -8.08
C GLU A 60 -0.71 1.98 -6.75
N MET A 61 0.15 1.41 -5.90
CA MET A 61 -0.26 0.94 -4.57
C MET A 61 -0.76 2.09 -3.69
N LEU A 62 -0.04 3.22 -3.67
CA LEU A 62 -0.43 4.40 -2.90
C LEU A 62 -1.76 5.00 -3.40
N GLN A 63 -1.96 5.09 -4.71
CA GLN A 63 -3.23 5.52 -5.30
C GLN A 63 -4.38 4.53 -5.04
N SER A 64 -4.07 3.24 -4.92
CA SER A 64 -5.06 2.23 -4.51
C SER A 64 -5.45 2.42 -3.05
N LEU A 65 -4.48 2.65 -2.16
CA LEU A 65 -4.72 2.96 -0.74
C LEU A 65 -5.57 4.23 -0.59
N GLU A 66 -5.20 5.31 -1.27
CA GLU A 66 -5.93 6.58 -1.27
C GLU A 66 -7.40 6.35 -1.65
N ARG A 67 -7.65 5.65 -2.76
CA ARG A 67 -9.01 5.30 -3.20
C ARG A 67 -9.76 4.40 -2.21
N LYS A 68 -9.07 3.47 -1.56
CA LYS A 68 -9.67 2.51 -0.61
C LYS A 68 -10.05 3.17 0.72
N TYR A 69 -9.26 4.14 1.18
CA TYR A 69 -9.34 4.67 2.55
C TYR A 69 -9.72 6.16 2.66
N GLU A 70 -9.58 6.97 1.60
CA GLU A 70 -10.01 8.39 1.62
C GLU A 70 -11.45 8.63 1.15
N GLY A 71 -12.12 7.64 0.56
CA GLY A 71 -13.55 7.77 0.25
C GLY A 71 -14.42 7.80 1.51
N ASP A 72 -15.54 8.54 1.47
CA ASP A 72 -16.59 8.63 2.51
C ASP A 72 -17.19 7.27 2.96
N GLY A 73 -16.73 6.15 2.38
CA GLY A 73 -17.20 4.80 2.63
C GLY A 73 -16.27 3.91 3.46
N TRP A 74 -15.05 4.34 3.82
CA TRP A 74 -14.22 3.54 4.74
C TRP A 74 -14.72 3.70 6.18
N HIS A 75 -15.82 3.00 6.46
CA HIS A 75 -16.32 2.73 7.78
C HIS A 75 -16.24 1.24 8.00
N ALA A 76 -15.67 0.81 9.12
CA ALA A 76 -15.63 -0.59 9.54
C ALA A 76 -17.02 -1.27 9.65
N SER A 77 -18.09 -0.49 9.44
CA SER A 77 -19.49 -0.87 9.43
C SER A 77 -20.11 -1.13 8.03
N GLN A 78 -19.38 -1.04 6.90
CA GLN A 78 -19.99 -1.19 5.56
C GLN A 78 -20.17 -2.62 5.01
N GLU A 79 -19.87 -3.69 5.76
CA GLU A 79 -20.35 -5.04 5.41
C GLU A 79 -21.80 -5.31 5.90
N ALA A 80 -22.71 -4.37 5.63
CA ALA A 80 -24.13 -4.55 5.88
C ALA A 80 -24.97 -3.95 4.74
N SER A 81 -25.03 -4.69 3.63
CA SER A 81 -26.21 -4.75 2.75
C SER A 81 -26.28 -6.12 2.08
#